data_AF-A0A401USK7-F1
#
_entry.id   AF-A0A401USK7-F1
#
_cell.length_a   1.000
_cell.length_b   1.000
_cell.length_c   1.000
_cell.angle_alpha   90.00
_cell.angle_beta   90.00
_cell.angle_gamma   90.00
#
_symmetry.space_group_name_H-M   'P 1'
#
loop_
_entity.id
_entity.type
_entity.pdbx_description
1 polymer ?
#
loop_
_entity_poly.entity_id
_entity_poly.type
_entity_poly.pdbx_seq_one_letter_code
_entity_poly.pdbx_strand_id
1 'polypeptide(L)'
;MEKTMWDIEIKMMMPFDTLAVYPYDDADEYNIEPTFVKIMELLNVKFDVCRIIETLYNCRSDKSAMEVHYSLDSFDEFIILDTYIDPTDQLDFIYIIFRSKACKGGDLRKLAHIFYTDTCKYNVYYEEGCNVIKNSTKIDFTKPDKICLNDIMRGKKLILFQNNKIFREWNNEV
;
A
#
# COMPACT_ATOMS: atom_id res chain seq x y z
N MET A 1 7.99 -30.40 -14.34
CA MET A 1 6.73 -29.72 -13.95
C MET A 1 7.06 -28.25 -13.80
N GLU A 2 6.75 -27.41 -14.80
CA GLU A 2 6.83 -25.96 -14.61
C GLU A 2 5.79 -25.59 -13.55
N LYS A 3 6.25 -25.10 -12.39
CA LYS A 3 5.35 -24.49 -11.42
C LYS A 3 4.68 -23.34 -12.14
N THR A 4 3.35 -23.36 -12.22
CA THR A 4 2.58 -22.19 -12.65
C THR A 4 2.80 -21.10 -11.60
N MET A 5 3.81 -20.26 -11.83
CA MET A 5 4.15 -19.15 -10.94
C MET A 5 3.42 -17.93 -11.48
N TRP A 6 2.35 -17.54 -10.81
CA TRP A 6 1.62 -16.31 -11.09
C TRP A 6 2.21 -15.18 -10.26
N ASP A 7 2.20 -13.96 -10.80
CA ASP A 7 2.38 -12.76 -9.99
C ASP A 7 1.41 -12.78 -8.82
N ILE A 8 1.87 -12.33 -7.67
CA ILE A 8 1.04 -12.29 -6.48
C ILE A 8 0.66 -10.86 -6.17
N GLU A 9 -0.60 -10.69 -5.82
CA GLU A 9 -1.20 -9.48 -5.32
C GLU A 9 -1.82 -9.83 -3.97
N ILE A 10 -1.54 -9.01 -2.97
CA ILE A 10 -2.06 -9.18 -1.61
C ILE A 10 -2.68 -7.86 -1.20
N LYS A 11 -3.93 -7.88 -0.73
CA LYS A 11 -4.64 -6.71 -0.23
C LYS A 11 -5.07 -6.97 1.20
N MET A 12 -4.83 -6.00 2.07
CA MET A 12 -5.26 -6.06 3.46
C MET A 12 -5.81 -4.72 3.91
N MET A 13 -6.74 -4.76 4.87
CA MET A 13 -7.22 -3.59 5.59
C MET A 13 -6.67 -3.64 7.01
N MET A 14 -6.00 -2.56 7.43
CA MET A 14 -5.32 -2.47 8.71
C MET A 14 -5.37 -1.04 9.25
N PRO A 15 -5.39 -0.84 10.59
CA PRO A 15 -5.27 0.50 11.16
C PRO A 15 -3.96 1.14 10.70
N PHE A 16 -3.95 2.44 10.39
CA PHE A 16 -2.73 3.03 9.83
C PHE A 16 -1.54 3.05 10.79
N ASP A 17 -1.80 3.07 12.10
CA ASP A 17 -0.79 3.07 13.15
C ASP A 17 0.00 1.74 13.21
N THR A 18 -0.48 0.66 12.57
CA THR A 18 0.26 -0.61 12.48
C THR A 18 1.50 -0.54 11.59
N LEU A 19 1.64 0.54 10.80
CA LEU A 19 2.87 0.79 10.03
C LEU A 19 4.06 1.17 10.90
N ALA A 20 3.82 1.52 12.17
CA ALA A 20 4.82 1.96 13.12
C ALA A 20 4.81 1.15 14.42
N VAL A 21 5.95 1.14 15.08
CA VAL A 21 6.15 0.60 16.43
C VAL A 21 6.60 1.75 17.32
N TYR A 22 5.79 2.02 18.34
CA TYR A 22 6.07 3.00 19.37
C TYR A 22 6.88 2.31 20.48
N PRO A 23 8.15 2.70 20.71
CA PRO A 23 8.99 2.07 21.72
C PRO A 23 8.53 2.42 23.15
N TYR A 24 7.85 3.55 23.32
CA TYR A 24 7.29 4.01 24.59
C TYR A 24 5.93 4.67 24.31
N ASP A 25 4.96 4.46 25.20
CA ASP A 25 3.60 5.01 25.05
C ASP A 25 3.56 6.55 25.05
N ASP A 26 4.55 7.19 25.67
CA ASP A 26 4.66 8.65 25.83
C ASP A 26 5.68 9.30 24.85
N ALA A 27 6.25 8.53 23.91
CA ALA A 27 7.23 9.06 22.95
C ALA A 27 6.59 9.38 21.61
N ASP A 28 6.83 10.61 21.12
CA ASP A 28 6.45 11.03 19.76
C ASP A 28 7.31 10.35 18.67
N GLU A 29 8.39 9.69 19.07
CA GLU A 29 9.29 8.96 18.17
C GLU A 29 8.79 7.53 17.94
N TYR A 30 8.70 7.13 16.67
CA TYR A 30 8.35 5.76 16.28
C TYR A 30 9.35 5.18 15.29
N ASN A 31 9.43 3.86 15.27
CA ASN A 31 10.14 3.11 14.25
C ASN A 31 9.14 2.55 13.23
N ILE A 32 9.55 2.40 11.97
CA ILE A 32 8.73 1.68 10.98
C ILE A 32 8.65 0.21 11.40
N GLU A 33 7.50 -0.41 11.19
CA GLU A 33 7.32 -1.83 11.53
C GLU A 33 8.34 -2.72 10.78
N PRO A 34 9.12 -3.55 11.49
CA PRO A 34 10.24 -4.28 10.89
C PRO A 34 9.87 -5.24 9.76
N THR A 35 8.68 -5.85 9.79
CA THR A 35 8.20 -6.75 8.74
C THR A 35 7.83 -5.96 7.48
N PHE A 36 7.23 -4.78 7.65
CA PHE A 36 6.94 -3.85 6.57
C PHE A 36 8.22 -3.36 5.89
N VAL A 37 9.28 -3.07 6.66
CA VAL A 37 10.61 -2.77 6.11
C VAL A 37 11.13 -3.92 5.23
N LYS A 38 11.01 -5.18 5.70
CA LYS A 38 11.42 -6.35 4.90
C LYS A 38 10.60 -6.51 3.62
N ILE A 39 9.30 -6.15 3.64
CA ILE A 39 8.45 -6.15 2.43
C ILE A 39 8.94 -5.08 1.46
N MET A 40 9.25 -3.87 1.94
CA MET A 40 9.82 -2.80 1.11
C MET A 40 11.16 -3.22 0.48
N GLU A 41 12.05 -3.86 1.24
CA GLU A 41 13.32 -4.40 0.76
C GLU A 41 13.11 -5.50 -0.31
N LEU A 42 12.21 -6.46 -0.05
CA LEU A 42 11.89 -7.53 -1.00
C LEU A 42 11.40 -7.00 -2.35
N LEU A 43 10.53 -5.99 -2.32
CA LEU A 43 9.97 -5.35 -3.52
C LEU A 43 10.90 -4.30 -4.14
N ASN A 44 12.02 -3.99 -3.48
CA ASN A 44 12.93 -2.91 -3.82
C ASN A 44 12.17 -1.57 -4.00
N VAL A 45 11.28 -1.27 -3.05
CA VAL A 45 10.45 -0.06 -3.02
C VAL A 45 10.98 0.88 -1.93
N LYS A 46 11.09 2.17 -2.24
CA LYS A 46 11.54 3.19 -1.29
C LYS A 46 10.59 4.37 -1.25
N PHE A 47 9.99 4.60 -0.08
CA PHE A 47 9.23 5.81 0.21
C PHE A 47 9.30 6.17 1.70
N ASP A 48 8.99 7.42 1.99
CA ASP A 48 8.94 7.96 3.34
C ASP A 48 7.64 7.53 4.04
N VAL A 49 7.74 6.48 4.85
CA VAL A 49 6.61 5.97 5.67
C VAL A 49 6.21 6.99 6.71
N CYS A 50 7.18 7.74 7.27
CA CYS A 50 6.90 8.73 8.30
C CYS A 50 6.00 9.85 7.76
N ARG A 51 6.29 10.34 6.55
CA ARG A 51 5.42 11.29 5.84
C ARG A 51 3.98 10.79 5.73
N ILE A 52 3.79 9.50 5.44
CA ILE A 52 2.44 8.92 5.29
C ILE A 52 1.70 8.88 6.62
N ILE A 53 2.37 8.38 7.67
CA ILE A 53 1.82 8.33 9.02
C ILE A 53 1.47 9.74 9.51
N GLU A 54 2.37 10.70 9.37
CA GLU A 54 2.12 12.10 9.71
C GLU A 54 0.97 12.70 8.89
N THR A 55 0.85 12.35 7.61
CA THR A 55 -0.25 12.81 6.76
C THR A 55 -1.60 12.27 7.27
N LEU A 56 -1.63 11.00 7.66
CA LEU A 56 -2.83 10.33 8.21
C LEU A 56 -3.21 10.89 9.58
N TYR A 57 -2.24 11.15 10.47
CA TYR A 57 -2.49 11.81 11.75
C TYR A 57 -3.00 13.25 11.58
N ASN A 58 -2.38 14.03 10.71
CA ASN A 58 -2.68 15.46 10.57
C ASN A 58 -3.94 15.73 9.73
N CYS A 59 -4.37 14.80 8.88
CA CYS A 59 -5.43 15.06 7.89
C CYS A 59 -6.37 13.86 7.74
N ARG A 60 -7.42 13.80 8.57
CA ARG A 60 -8.58 12.92 8.38
C ARG A 60 -9.57 13.40 7.29
N SER A 61 -9.11 14.22 6.34
CA SER A 61 -9.89 14.80 5.22
C SER A 61 -8.98 15.16 4.04
N ASP A 62 -9.56 15.58 2.90
CA ASP A 62 -9.10 16.19 1.62
C ASP A 62 -7.75 15.79 0.98
N LYS A 63 -6.78 15.32 1.77
CA LYS A 63 -5.45 14.85 1.39
C LYS A 63 -5.35 13.34 1.27
N SER A 64 -6.46 12.61 1.47
CA SER A 64 -6.53 11.18 1.19
C SER A 64 -6.21 10.91 -0.28
N ALA A 65 -5.35 9.94 -0.53
CA ALA A 65 -4.94 9.55 -1.86
C ALA A 65 -4.73 8.04 -1.94
N MET A 66 -4.90 7.50 -3.13
CA MET A 66 -4.29 6.23 -3.48
C MET A 66 -2.85 6.54 -3.91
N GLU A 67 -1.88 6.16 -3.10
CA GLU A 67 -0.47 6.31 -3.42
C GLU A 67 0.12 4.98 -3.89
N VAL A 68 0.68 4.96 -5.10
CA VAL A 68 1.35 3.78 -5.66
C VAL A 68 2.85 4.02 -5.64
N HIS A 69 3.58 3.20 -4.90
CA HIS A 69 5.03 3.27 -4.73
C HIS A 69 5.69 2.15 -5.51
N TYR A 70 6.21 2.49 -6.69
CA TYR A 70 6.87 1.53 -7.57
C TYR A 70 8.27 1.14 -7.10
N SER A 71 8.65 -0.08 -7.47
CA SER A 71 10.01 -0.56 -7.34
C SER A 71 10.99 0.37 -8.07
N LEU A 72 12.22 0.46 -7.57
CA LEU A 72 13.27 1.26 -8.18
C LEU A 72 13.62 0.79 -9.60
N ASP A 73 13.43 -0.51 -9.88
CA ASP A 73 13.86 -1.14 -11.12
C ASP A 73 12.71 -1.47 -12.10
N SER A 74 11.45 -1.43 -11.64
CA SER A 74 10.31 -1.83 -12.48
C SER A 74 8.96 -1.26 -12.03
N PHE A 75 8.01 -1.23 -12.96
CA PHE A 75 6.59 -0.92 -12.67
C PHE A 75 5.74 -2.17 -12.41
N ASP A 76 6.33 -3.36 -12.48
CA ASP A 76 5.61 -4.63 -12.26
C ASP A 76 5.44 -4.97 -10.77
N GLU A 77 6.26 -4.36 -9.92
CA GLU A 77 6.32 -4.57 -8.48
C GLU A 77 6.13 -3.23 -7.76
N PHE A 78 5.21 -3.18 -6.81
CA PHE A 78 4.86 -1.94 -6.13
C PHE A 78 4.06 -2.19 -4.85
N ILE A 79 3.95 -1.15 -4.04
CA ILE A 79 3.09 -1.07 -2.87
C ILE A 79 2.05 0.02 -3.12
N ILE A 80 0.77 -0.26 -2.89
CA ILE A 80 -0.31 0.73 -2.90
C ILE A 80 -0.75 1.00 -1.47
N LEU A 81 -0.89 2.27 -1.14
CA LEU A 81 -1.49 2.74 0.11
C LEU A 81 -2.73 3.56 -0.26
N ASP A 82 -3.92 3.06 0.05
CA ASP A 82 -5.17 3.83 -0.04
C ASP A 82 -5.41 4.48 1.32
N THR A 83 -5.06 5.76 1.44
CA THR A 83 -5.14 6.55 2.67
C THR A 83 -6.52 7.19 2.87
N TYR A 84 -7.52 6.72 2.14
CA TYR A 84 -8.91 7.15 2.34
C TYR A 84 -9.47 6.54 3.62
N ILE A 85 -9.59 7.38 4.66
CA ILE A 85 -10.20 7.02 5.95
C ILE A 85 -11.71 7.28 5.87
N ASP A 86 -12.49 6.29 6.30
CA ASP A 86 -13.93 6.46 6.48
C ASP A 86 -14.19 7.36 7.70
N PRO A 87 -14.90 8.50 7.56
CA PRO A 87 -15.18 9.40 8.68
C PRO A 87 -16.06 8.78 9.79
N THR A 88 -16.68 7.64 9.52
CA THR A 88 -17.47 6.87 10.49
C THR A 88 -16.68 5.77 11.19
N ASP A 89 -15.48 5.46 10.70
CA ASP A 89 -14.57 4.49 11.31
C ASP A 89 -13.70 5.18 12.36
N GLN A 90 -13.75 4.65 13.59
CA GLN A 90 -12.96 5.19 14.70
C GLN A 90 -11.52 4.66 14.72
N LEU A 91 -11.22 3.63 13.93
CA LEU A 91 -9.93 2.94 13.91
C LEU A 91 -9.04 3.39 12.75
N ASP A 92 -9.52 4.33 11.93
CA ASP A 92 -8.80 4.94 10.81
C ASP A 92 -8.13 3.89 9.90
N PHE A 93 -8.90 2.87 9.48
CA PHE A 93 -8.40 1.80 8.63
C PHE A 93 -7.92 2.32 7.26
N ILE A 94 -6.81 1.77 6.78
CA ILE A 94 -6.30 1.97 5.42
C ILE A 94 -6.20 0.65 4.68
N TYR A 95 -6.22 0.70 3.34
CA TYR A 95 -5.84 -0.45 2.54
C TYR A 95 -4.37 -0.39 2.17
N ILE A 96 -3.71 -1.53 2.34
CA ILE A 96 -2.35 -1.77 1.86
C ILE A 96 -2.42 -2.88 0.83
N ILE A 97 -1.83 -2.64 -0.33
CA ILE A 97 -1.76 -3.64 -1.41
C ILE A 97 -0.32 -3.84 -1.82
N PHE A 98 0.09 -5.09 -1.90
CA PHE A 98 1.40 -5.49 -2.40
C PHE A 98 1.24 -6.19 -3.74
N ARG A 99 2.14 -5.91 -4.68
CA ARG A 99 2.29 -6.71 -5.88
C ARG A 99 3.75 -7.09 -6.07
N SER A 100 4.01 -8.37 -6.29
CA SER A 100 5.32 -8.87 -6.69
C SER A 100 5.25 -9.76 -7.92
N LYS A 101 6.40 -9.88 -8.58
CA LYS A 101 6.60 -10.92 -9.58
C LYS A 101 6.50 -12.29 -8.93
N ALA A 102 6.16 -13.27 -9.76
CA ALA A 102 5.97 -14.65 -9.32
C ALA A 102 7.20 -15.25 -8.60
N CYS A 103 8.42 -14.83 -8.96
CA CYS A 103 9.66 -15.29 -8.32
C CYS A 103 9.80 -14.90 -6.84
N LYS A 104 9.14 -13.81 -6.40
CA LYS A 104 9.14 -13.33 -5.01
C LYS A 104 7.85 -13.68 -4.26
N GLY A 105 6.89 -14.30 -4.94
CA GLY A 105 5.52 -14.40 -4.41
C GLY A 105 5.39 -15.25 -3.15
N GLY A 106 6.22 -16.29 -2.99
CA GLY A 106 6.24 -17.10 -1.77
C GLY A 106 6.73 -16.32 -0.55
N ASP A 107 7.82 -15.55 -0.72
CA ASP A 107 8.38 -14.73 0.36
C ASP A 107 7.46 -13.56 0.70
N LEU A 108 6.87 -12.91 -0.32
CA LEU A 108 5.90 -11.84 -0.10
C LEU A 108 4.67 -12.35 0.67
N ARG A 109 4.11 -13.50 0.31
CA ARG A 109 2.98 -14.11 1.06
C ARG A 109 3.33 -14.34 2.51
N LYS A 110 4.49 -14.93 2.79
CA LYS A 110 4.94 -15.21 4.15
C LYS A 110 5.10 -13.91 4.95
N LEU A 111 5.79 -12.91 4.40
CA LEU A 111 6.00 -11.63 5.08
C LEU A 111 4.68 -10.87 5.28
N ALA A 112 3.83 -10.81 4.27
CA ALA A 112 2.55 -10.12 4.33
C ALA A 112 1.59 -10.79 5.32
N HIS A 113 1.60 -12.12 5.41
CA HIS A 113 0.81 -12.84 6.40
C HIS A 113 1.30 -12.56 7.82
N ILE A 114 2.61 -12.66 8.07
CA ILE A 114 3.23 -12.31 9.37
C ILE A 114 2.90 -10.87 9.74
N PHE A 115 3.09 -9.93 8.81
CA PHE A 115 2.77 -8.54 9.03
C PHE A 115 1.32 -8.37 9.47
N TYR A 116 0.38 -8.96 8.73
CA TYR A 116 -1.04 -8.88 9.05
C TYR A 116 -1.38 -9.51 10.41
N THR A 117 -0.92 -10.73 10.69
CA THR A 117 -1.29 -11.47 11.91
C THR A 117 -0.67 -10.88 13.17
N ASP A 118 0.55 -10.35 13.07
CA ASP A 118 1.30 -9.93 14.24
C ASP A 118 0.98 -8.47 14.61
N THR A 119 0.56 -7.65 13.64
CA THR A 119 0.35 -6.21 13.84
C THR A 119 -1.12 -5.80 13.80
N CYS A 120 -1.98 -6.51 13.07
CA CYS A 120 -3.41 -6.19 13.02
C CYS A 120 -4.15 -6.87 14.18
N LYS A 121 -4.57 -6.08 15.17
CA LYS A 121 -5.38 -6.56 16.31
C LYS A 121 -6.81 -6.97 15.89
N TYR A 122 -7.21 -6.60 14.67
CA TYR A 122 -8.56 -6.79 14.15
C TYR A 122 -8.54 -7.72 12.94
N ASN A 123 -9.41 -8.73 12.92
CA ASN A 123 -9.59 -9.56 11.74
C ASN A 123 -10.56 -8.90 10.75
N VAL A 124 -10.08 -7.88 10.04
CA VAL A 124 -10.91 -7.03 9.15
C VAL A 124 -10.95 -7.55 7.72
N TYR A 125 -9.81 -7.53 7.02
CA TYR A 125 -9.72 -7.98 5.64
C TYR A 125 -8.29 -8.39 5.26
N TYR A 126 -8.17 -9.56 4.63
CA TYR A 126 -6.96 -10.05 3.98
C TYR A 126 -7.34 -10.89 2.75
N GLU A 127 -6.75 -10.60 1.60
CA GLU A 127 -6.98 -11.29 0.33
C GLU A 127 -5.66 -11.45 -0.43
N GLU A 128 -5.47 -12.60 -1.06
CA GLU A 128 -4.31 -12.91 -1.90
C GLU A 128 -4.73 -13.57 -3.22
N GLY A 129 -4.03 -13.27 -4.32
CA GLY A 129 -4.34 -13.82 -5.64
C GLY A 129 -3.58 -13.13 -6.76
N CYS A 130 -3.93 -13.40 -8.01
CA CYS A 130 -3.26 -12.82 -9.19
C CYS A 130 -4.04 -11.66 -9.85
N ASN A 131 -5.21 -11.30 -9.32
CA ASN A 131 -6.09 -10.25 -9.87
C ASN A 131 -6.75 -9.39 -8.78
N VAL A 132 -6.23 -9.39 -7.55
CA VAL A 132 -6.77 -8.65 -6.41
C VAL A 132 -6.86 -7.14 -6.71
N ILE A 133 -5.86 -6.57 -7.36
CA ILE A 133 -5.84 -5.17 -7.77
C ILE A 133 -6.89 -4.91 -8.83
N LYS A 134 -6.90 -5.71 -9.89
CA LYS A 134 -7.85 -5.53 -11.00
C LYS A 134 -9.30 -5.64 -10.53
N ASN A 135 -9.57 -6.55 -9.60
CA ASN A 135 -10.89 -6.73 -9.00
C ASN A 135 -11.31 -5.54 -8.12
N SER A 136 -10.36 -4.85 -7.50
CA SER A 136 -10.64 -3.76 -6.57
C SER A 136 -10.66 -2.36 -7.21
N THR A 137 -9.76 -2.08 -8.16
CA THR A 137 -9.60 -0.72 -8.71
C THR A 137 -10.01 -0.61 -10.18
N LYS A 138 -10.02 -1.72 -10.93
CA LYS A 138 -10.12 -1.76 -12.40
C LYS A 138 -8.96 -1.05 -13.14
N ILE A 139 -7.93 -0.60 -12.42
CA ILE A 139 -6.74 0.07 -12.98
C ILE A 139 -5.61 -0.95 -13.11
N ASP A 140 -4.91 -0.92 -14.24
CA ASP A 140 -3.67 -1.68 -14.45
C ASP A 140 -2.44 -0.83 -14.09
N PHE A 141 -2.01 -0.89 -12.83
CA PHE A 141 -0.85 -0.16 -12.34
C PHE A 141 0.48 -0.66 -12.92
N THR A 142 0.53 -1.81 -13.60
CA THR A 142 1.76 -2.26 -14.30
C THR A 142 2.08 -1.42 -15.53
N LYS A 143 1.10 -0.64 -16.01
CA LYS A 143 1.22 0.23 -17.17
C LYS A 143 0.87 1.67 -16.79
N PRO A 144 1.68 2.34 -15.94
CA PRO A 144 1.35 3.67 -15.42
C PRO A 144 1.11 4.72 -16.52
N ASP A 145 1.75 4.57 -17.68
CA ASP A 145 1.56 5.45 -18.83
C ASP A 145 0.17 5.36 -19.48
N LYS A 146 -0.55 4.26 -19.26
CA LYS A 146 -1.88 4.03 -19.84
C LYS A 146 -3.02 4.44 -18.91
N ILE A 147 -2.73 4.81 -17.67
CA ILE A 147 -3.75 5.25 -16.70
C ILE A 147 -4.31 6.59 -17.16
N CYS A 148 -5.64 6.65 -17.33
CA CYS A 148 -6.37 7.84 -17.73
C CYS A 148 -7.13 8.43 -16.55
N LEU A 149 -7.41 9.74 -16.58
CA LEU A 149 -8.17 10.43 -15.52
C LEU A 149 -9.55 9.77 -15.28
N ASN A 150 -10.18 9.27 -16.34
CA ASN A 150 -11.48 8.58 -16.26
C ASN A 150 -11.43 7.25 -15.50
N ASP A 151 -10.25 6.65 -15.34
CA ASP A 151 -10.06 5.41 -14.59
C ASP A 151 -10.03 5.66 -13.07
N ILE A 152 -9.82 6.91 -12.66
CA ILE A 152 -9.66 7.30 -11.26
C ILE A 152 -11.03 7.56 -10.66
N MET A 153 -11.31 6.95 -9.50
CA MET A 153 -12.57 7.17 -8.80
C MET A 153 -12.80 8.67 -8.51
N ARG A 154 -14.04 9.13 -8.74
CA ARG A 154 -14.44 10.52 -8.47
C ARG A 154 -14.15 10.88 -7.02
N GLY A 155 -13.56 12.06 -6.79
CA GLY A 155 -13.21 12.54 -5.46
C GLY A 155 -12.00 11.87 -4.82
N LYS A 156 -11.29 10.98 -5.54
CA LYS A 156 -10.02 10.41 -5.07
C LYS A 156 -8.83 11.02 -5.82
N LYS A 157 -7.77 11.32 -5.08
CA LYS A 157 -6.44 11.64 -5.62
C LYS A 157 -5.67 10.34 -5.88
N LEU A 158 -4.98 10.25 -7.02
CA LEU A 158 -4.04 9.17 -7.33
C LEU A 158 -2.65 9.77 -7.50
N ILE A 159 -1.67 9.23 -6.77
CA ILE A 159 -0.27 9.67 -6.84
C ILE A 159 0.59 8.46 -7.12
N LEU A 160 1.42 8.56 -8.16
CA LEU A 160 2.41 7.57 -8.51
C LEU A 160 3.77 8.05 -8.06
N PHE A 161 4.48 7.23 -7.32
CA PHE A 161 5.82 7.48 -6.83
C PHE A 161 6.80 6.45 -7.39
N GLN A 162 8.01 6.90 -7.68
CA GLN A 162 9.16 6.04 -7.86
C GLN A 162 10.37 6.69 -7.20
N ASN A 163 11.11 5.93 -6.39
CA ASN A 163 12.25 6.45 -5.62
C ASN A 163 11.89 7.68 -4.75
N ASN A 164 10.77 7.60 -4.02
CA ASN A 164 10.23 8.66 -3.18
C ASN A 164 9.98 10.02 -3.90
N LYS A 165 9.86 10.01 -5.23
CA LYS A 165 9.53 11.18 -6.04
C LYS A 165 8.23 10.95 -6.78
N ILE A 166 7.42 11.99 -6.89
CA ILE A 166 6.19 11.95 -7.68
C ILE A 166 6.58 11.75 -9.15
N PHE A 167 6.17 10.61 -9.69
CA PHE A 167 6.27 10.27 -11.10
C PHE A 167 5.10 10.88 -11.89
N ARG A 168 3.88 10.78 -11.35
CA ARG A 168 2.67 11.35 -11.93
C ARG A 168 1.61 11.53 -10.84
N GLU A 169 0.77 12.55 -10.96
CA GLU A 169 -0.38 12.72 -10.09
C GLU A 169 -1.62 13.10 -10.88
N TRP A 170 -2.77 12.74 -10.32
CA TRP A 170 -4.07 13.16 -10.80
C TRP A 170 -4.93 13.55 -9.62
N ASN A 171 -5.53 14.74 -9.73
CA ASN A 171 -6.55 15.21 -8.81
C ASN A 171 -7.87 15.11 -9.55
N ASN A 172 -8.72 14.17 -9.16
CA ASN A 172 -10.10 14.13 -9.66
C ASN A 172 -10.95 15.07 -8.80
N GLU A 173 -10.68 16.37 -8.96
CA GLU A 173 -11.47 17.45 -8.35
C GLU A 173 -12.89 17.40 -8.94
N VAL A 174 -13.87 17.49 -8.04
CA VAL A 174 -15.27 17.70 -8.42
C VAL A 174 -15.49 19.18 -8.65
#